data_AF-A0A445AQT0-F1
#
_entry.id   AF-A0A445AQT0-F1
#
_cell.length_a   1.000
_cell.length_b   1.000
_cell.length_c   1.000
_cell.angle_alpha   90.00
_cell.angle_beta   90.00
_cell.angle_gamma   90.00
#
_symmetry.space_group_name_H-M   'P 1'
#
loop_
_entity.id
_entity.type
_entity.pdbx_description
1 polymer ?
#
loop_
_entity_poly.entity_id
_entity_poly.type
_entity_poly.pdbx_seq_one_letter_code
_entity_poly.pdbx_strand_id
1 'polypeptide(L)'
;MASLSGILTIGPLVSPYLLGQKESEDSDDLSENFLRPEDSCLQWLNEKATSSVIYVAFGSLMEFSQKQMDNIATALKNTKKPFLWVITPQKGGAELPQGFLEEIKEMGLVVTWCPQAKVLMHPAVACFVSHCGWNSTLEAVTAGIPIVALPNWLDQPTNAKLVENVFKTGVRMRIGEEEDGVASAEEVERCITEVMEGPMAEEIKMRAVGLKEVARKAMVDGGSSDRNINRFVTEISGKST
;
A
#
# COMPACT_ATOMS: atom_id res chain seq x y z
N MET A 1 -9.64 34.40 24.59
CA MET A 1 -10.10 33.25 23.78
C MET A 1 -9.00 32.93 22.80
N ALA A 2 -8.39 31.75 22.86
CA ALA A 2 -7.51 31.32 21.78
C ALA A 2 -8.36 31.25 20.50
N SER A 3 -8.05 32.05 19.48
CA SER A 3 -8.70 31.91 18.19
C SER A 3 -8.32 30.52 17.67
N LEU A 4 -9.30 29.62 17.55
CA LEU A 4 -9.10 28.36 16.86
C LEU A 4 -8.70 28.71 15.42
N SER A 5 -7.43 28.49 15.07
CA SER A 5 -7.00 28.53 13.67
C SER A 5 -7.79 27.47 12.90
N GLY A 6 -8.39 27.85 11.78
CA GLY A 6 -9.12 26.91 10.94
C GLY A 6 -8.20 25.79 10.45
N ILE A 7 -8.65 24.54 10.55
CA ILE A 7 -7.93 23.40 9.98
C ILE A 7 -8.30 23.32 8.49
N LEU A 8 -7.30 23.32 7.61
CA LEU A 8 -7.47 23.15 6.17
C LEU A 8 -6.96 21.77 5.75
N THR A 9 -7.87 20.91 5.30
CA THR A 9 -7.52 19.57 4.82
C THR A 9 -7.14 19.61 3.34
N ILE A 10 -5.93 19.16 3.01
CA ILE A 10 -5.38 19.25 1.64
C ILE A 10 -5.00 17.89 1.03
N GLY A 11 -5.43 16.78 1.65
CA GLY A 11 -5.09 15.43 1.20
C GLY A 11 -6.05 14.86 0.14
N PRO A 12 -5.72 13.70 -0.45
CA PRO A 12 -4.46 12.98 -0.30
C PRO A 12 -3.30 13.66 -1.06
N LEU A 13 -2.18 13.90 -0.37
CA LEU A 13 -0.94 14.35 -1.00
C LEU A 13 -0.13 13.12 -1.44
N VAL A 14 -0.37 12.68 -2.67
CA VAL A 14 0.27 11.50 -3.28
C VAL A 14 0.84 11.85 -4.65
N SER A 15 1.61 10.94 -5.26
CA SER A 15 2.13 11.13 -6.61
C SER A 15 1.01 11.46 -7.61
N PRO A 16 1.21 12.44 -8.52
CA PRO A 16 0.25 12.77 -9.58
C PRO A 16 -0.19 11.57 -10.42
N TYR A 17 0.69 10.57 -10.57
CA TYR A 17 0.37 9.32 -11.26
C TYR A 17 -0.84 8.59 -10.65
N LEU A 18 -0.94 8.56 -9.31
CA LEU A 18 -2.08 7.96 -8.60
C LEU A 18 -3.39 8.74 -8.81
N LEU A 19 -3.29 10.02 -9.15
CA LEU A 19 -4.42 10.88 -9.50
C LEU A 19 -4.79 10.79 -10.99
N GLY A 20 -4.10 9.96 -11.77
CA GLY A 20 -4.34 9.79 -13.21
C GLY A 20 -3.72 10.90 -14.07
N GLN A 21 -2.84 11.73 -13.50
CA GLN A 21 -2.06 12.68 -14.27
C GLN A 21 -0.90 11.94 -14.96
N LYS A 22 -0.60 12.31 -16.21
CA LYS A 22 0.60 11.82 -16.90
C LYS A 22 1.83 12.38 -16.18
N GLU A 23 2.86 11.56 -16.01
CA GLU A 23 4.18 12.06 -15.64
C GLU A 23 4.59 13.11 -16.69
N SER A 24 5.04 14.29 -16.26
CA SER A 24 5.62 15.28 -17.17
C SER A 24 6.87 14.70 -17.80
N GLU A 25 7.03 14.83 -19.12
CA GLU A 25 8.23 14.38 -19.87
C GLU A 25 9.54 15.01 -19.34
N ASP A 26 9.45 16.05 -18.50
CA ASP A 26 10.59 16.80 -17.92
C ASP A 26 11.36 16.07 -16.80
N SER A 27 10.99 14.84 -16.40
CA SER A 27 11.80 14.02 -15.49
C SER A 27 12.54 12.85 -16.16
N ASP A 28 12.42 12.71 -17.48
CA ASP A 28 13.05 11.64 -18.27
C ASP A 28 14.21 12.15 -19.15
N ASP A 29 15.03 13.06 -18.63
CA ASP A 29 16.35 13.27 -19.23
C ASP A 29 17.30 12.18 -18.72
N LEU A 30 17.66 11.27 -19.66
CA LEU A 30 18.69 10.23 -19.60
C LEU A 30 18.27 8.83 -19.12
N SER A 31 17.54 8.07 -19.94
CA SER A 31 17.92 6.67 -20.25
C SER A 31 17.16 6.10 -21.45
N GLU A 32 17.58 6.48 -22.66
CA GLU A 32 17.26 5.68 -23.84
C GLU A 32 17.95 4.31 -23.72
N ASN A 33 17.15 3.24 -23.75
CA ASN A 33 17.51 1.85 -24.05
C ASN A 33 18.15 0.94 -22.98
N PHE A 34 17.94 1.16 -21.69
CA PHE A 34 18.07 0.09 -20.70
C PHE A 34 16.84 0.04 -19.79
N LEU A 35 16.14 -1.10 -19.78
CA LEU A 35 15.16 -1.40 -18.73
C LEU A 35 15.88 -1.30 -17.40
N ARG A 36 15.41 -0.39 -16.56
CA ARG A 36 15.81 -0.32 -15.17
C ARG A 36 15.52 -1.68 -14.52
N PRO A 37 16.42 -2.31 -13.74
CA PRO A 37 16.11 -3.53 -12.97
C PRO A 37 14.79 -3.42 -12.21
N GLU A 38 14.38 -2.20 -11.87
CA GLU A 38 13.15 -1.81 -11.21
C GLU A 38 11.87 -2.01 -12.06
N ASP A 39 11.98 -2.03 -13.39
CA ASP A 39 10.87 -2.30 -14.34
C ASP A 39 10.53 -3.80 -14.42
N SER A 40 11.41 -4.67 -13.92
CA SER A 40 11.20 -6.13 -13.92
C SER A 40 9.95 -6.54 -13.15
N CYS A 41 9.61 -5.83 -12.06
CA CYS A 41 8.41 -6.12 -11.30
C CYS A 41 7.12 -5.75 -12.07
N LEU A 42 7.12 -4.66 -12.84
CA LEU A 42 5.99 -4.27 -13.67
C LEU A 42 5.81 -5.24 -14.85
N GLN A 43 6.91 -5.70 -15.46
CA GLN A 43 6.85 -6.74 -16.48
C GLN A 43 6.28 -8.05 -15.95
N TRP A 44 6.74 -8.48 -14.78
CA TRP A 44 6.20 -9.68 -14.12
C TRP A 44 4.70 -9.54 -13.81
N LEU A 45 4.25 -8.35 -13.40
CA LEU A 45 2.83 -8.05 -13.16
C LEU A 45 1.99 -8.08 -14.44
N ASN A 46 2.52 -7.65 -15.59
CA ASN A 46 1.82 -7.68 -16.89
C ASN A 46 1.40 -9.11 -17.31
N GLU A 47 2.13 -10.12 -16.84
CA GLU A 47 1.85 -11.53 -17.14
C GLU A 47 0.76 -12.14 -16.22
N LYS A 48 0.30 -11.40 -15.21
CA LYS A 48 -0.65 -11.90 -14.22
C LYS A 48 -2.08 -11.48 -14.55
N ALA A 49 -3.03 -12.31 -14.13
CA ALA A 49 -4.45 -12.01 -14.31
C ALA A 49 -4.86 -10.76 -13.51
N THR A 50 -5.87 -10.04 -13.99
CA THR A 50 -6.46 -8.90 -13.28
C THR A 50 -6.92 -9.30 -11.88
N SER A 51 -6.63 -8.45 -10.89
CA SER A 51 -6.98 -8.65 -9.48
C SER A 51 -6.58 -10.04 -8.95
N SER A 52 -5.36 -10.51 -9.25
CA SER A 52 -4.84 -11.80 -8.79
C SER A 52 -3.62 -11.71 -7.86
N VAL A 53 -2.88 -10.60 -7.90
CA VAL A 53 -1.58 -10.45 -7.23
C VAL A 53 -1.74 -9.85 -5.85
N ILE A 54 -1.12 -10.48 -4.85
CA ILE A 54 -0.91 -9.92 -3.51
C ILE A 54 0.34 -9.04 -3.57
N TYR A 55 0.19 -7.73 -3.35
CA TYR A 55 1.34 -6.85 -3.18
C TYR A 55 1.71 -6.79 -1.69
N VAL A 56 2.98 -6.99 -1.34
CA VAL A 56 3.47 -7.03 0.05
C VAL A 56 4.61 -6.03 0.19
N ALA A 57 4.43 -5.00 1.02
CA ALA A 57 5.49 -4.04 1.34
C ALA A 57 5.26 -3.36 2.69
N PHE A 58 6.33 -3.27 3.48
CA PHE A 58 6.28 -2.75 4.85
C PHE A 58 7.06 -1.44 5.05
N GLY A 59 7.36 -0.76 3.94
CA GLY A 59 8.18 0.45 3.95
C GLY A 59 9.66 0.15 4.23
N SER A 60 10.45 1.20 4.39
CA SER A 60 11.91 1.10 4.57
C SER A 60 12.35 0.95 6.04
N LEU A 61 11.47 1.26 6.99
CA LEU A 61 11.80 1.36 8.41
C LEU A 61 11.33 0.16 9.24
N MET A 62 10.47 -0.69 8.69
CA MET A 62 9.96 -1.85 9.43
C MET A 62 10.99 -2.98 9.39
N GLU A 63 11.43 -3.40 10.57
CA GLU A 63 12.28 -4.57 10.74
C GLU A 63 11.42 -5.74 11.23
N PHE A 64 11.71 -6.93 10.74
CA PHE A 64 11.00 -8.15 11.13
C PHE A 64 11.88 -9.04 12.01
N SER A 65 11.25 -9.71 12.97
CA SER A 65 11.85 -10.91 13.56
C SER A 65 11.88 -12.04 12.53
N GLN A 66 12.80 -12.98 12.68
CA GLN A 66 12.89 -14.15 11.80
C GLN A 66 11.55 -14.92 11.78
N LYS A 67 10.91 -15.09 12.95
CA LYS A 67 9.59 -15.74 13.06
C LYS A 67 8.52 -15.04 12.22
N GLN A 68 8.48 -13.70 12.19
CA GLN A 68 7.49 -12.98 11.38
C GLN A 68 7.75 -13.16 9.87
N MET A 69 9.03 -13.14 9.46
CA MET A 69 9.44 -13.38 8.08
C MET A 69 9.01 -14.78 7.62
N ASP A 70 9.29 -15.79 8.44
CA ASP A 70 8.94 -17.19 8.17
C ASP A 70 7.41 -17.38 8.08
N ASN A 71 6.65 -16.73 8.97
CA ASN A 71 5.19 -16.77 8.96
C ASN A 71 4.60 -16.15 7.69
N ILE A 72 5.10 -14.97 7.27
CA ILE A 72 4.64 -14.32 6.03
C ILE A 72 5.00 -15.18 4.82
N ALA A 73 6.23 -15.69 4.75
CA ALA A 73 6.68 -16.57 3.67
C ALA A 73 5.81 -17.84 3.56
N THR A 74 5.51 -18.47 4.69
CA THR A 74 4.66 -19.67 4.75
C THR A 74 3.24 -19.36 4.28
N ALA A 75 2.64 -18.28 4.79
CA ALA A 75 1.29 -17.88 4.41
C ALA A 75 1.17 -17.55 2.92
N LEU A 76 2.13 -16.83 2.35
CA LEU A 76 2.15 -16.50 0.92
C LEU A 76 2.16 -17.76 0.06
N LYS A 77 2.99 -18.77 0.41
CA LYS A 77 2.98 -20.06 -0.29
C LYS A 77 1.64 -20.78 -0.17
N ASN A 78 1.05 -20.79 1.02
CA ASN A 78 -0.22 -21.47 1.26
C ASN A 78 -1.38 -20.88 0.48
N THR A 79 -1.39 -19.55 0.27
CA THR A 79 -2.44 -18.87 -0.52
C THR A 79 -2.51 -19.38 -1.96
N LYS A 80 -1.40 -19.92 -2.51
CA LYS A 80 -1.27 -20.33 -3.91
C LYS A 80 -1.64 -19.22 -4.90
N LYS A 81 -1.53 -17.96 -4.48
CA LYS A 81 -1.78 -16.77 -5.30
C LYS A 81 -0.46 -16.15 -5.74
N PRO A 82 -0.45 -15.50 -6.91
CA PRO A 82 0.69 -14.67 -7.27
C PRO A 82 0.96 -13.59 -6.24
N PHE A 83 2.23 -13.36 -5.90
CA PHE A 83 2.58 -12.26 -4.99
C PHE A 83 3.85 -11.53 -5.42
N LEU A 84 3.86 -10.22 -5.18
CA LEU A 84 5.04 -9.37 -5.30
C LEU A 84 5.42 -8.89 -3.90
N TRP A 85 6.57 -9.33 -3.40
CA TRP A 85 7.03 -8.97 -2.06
C TRP A 85 8.29 -8.12 -2.11
N VAL A 86 8.20 -6.91 -1.57
CA VAL A 86 9.33 -6.01 -1.39
C VAL A 86 10.00 -6.27 -0.05
N ILE A 87 11.26 -6.68 -0.07
CA ILE A 87 12.09 -6.91 1.12
C ILE A 87 13.33 -6.04 1.03
N THR A 88 13.42 -5.02 1.87
CA THR A 88 14.63 -4.20 1.96
C THR A 88 15.67 -4.94 2.80
N PRO A 89 16.85 -5.28 2.25
CA PRO A 89 17.89 -5.95 3.03
C PRO A 89 18.35 -5.07 4.19
N GLN A 90 18.41 -5.65 5.39
CA GLN A 90 18.89 -4.98 6.59
C GLN A 90 20.04 -5.76 7.20
N LYS A 91 21.07 -5.05 7.66
CA LYS A 91 22.26 -5.68 8.25
C LYS A 91 21.88 -6.34 9.58
N GLY A 92 21.91 -7.66 9.63
CA GLY A 92 21.50 -8.43 10.82
C GLY A 92 19.98 -8.52 11.01
N GLY A 93 19.20 -8.16 9.99
CA GLY A 93 17.75 -8.36 9.97
C GLY A 93 17.37 -9.80 9.63
N ALA A 94 16.07 -10.08 9.63
CA ALA A 94 15.54 -11.38 9.21
C ALA A 94 15.89 -11.70 7.74
N GLU A 95 16.19 -12.96 7.49
CA GLU A 95 16.49 -13.49 6.16
C GLU A 95 15.30 -14.29 5.62
N LEU A 96 15.20 -14.41 4.29
CA LEU A 96 14.21 -15.31 3.70
C LEU A 96 14.46 -16.76 4.13
N PRO A 97 13.42 -17.59 4.31
CA PRO A 97 13.61 -19.01 4.58
C PRO A 97 14.47 -19.68 3.51
N GLN A 98 15.31 -20.62 3.91
CA GLN A 98 16.17 -21.35 2.98
C GLN A 98 15.33 -22.04 1.89
N GLY A 99 15.71 -21.84 0.63
CA GLY A 99 15.01 -22.43 -0.52
C GLY A 99 13.72 -21.70 -0.94
N PHE A 100 13.32 -20.64 -0.22
CA PHE A 100 12.08 -19.93 -0.50
C PHE A 100 12.02 -19.37 -1.92
N LEU A 101 13.10 -18.77 -2.41
CA LEU A 101 13.15 -18.19 -3.76
C LEU A 101 13.01 -19.26 -4.84
N GLU A 102 13.55 -20.46 -4.62
CA GLU A 102 13.42 -21.61 -5.52
C GLU A 102 11.99 -22.15 -5.52
N GLU A 103 11.36 -22.26 -4.36
CA GLU A 103 9.99 -22.75 -4.20
C GLU A 103 8.95 -21.84 -4.87
N ILE A 104 9.21 -20.53 -4.92
CA ILE A 104 8.26 -19.52 -5.39
C ILE A 104 8.49 -19.09 -6.83
N LYS A 105 9.45 -19.65 -7.57
CA LYS A 105 9.83 -19.19 -8.93
C LYS A 105 8.67 -19.01 -9.91
N GLU A 106 7.65 -19.85 -9.83
CA GLU A 106 6.47 -19.79 -10.71
C GLU A 106 5.31 -18.97 -10.13
N MET A 107 5.37 -18.65 -8.83
CA MET A 107 4.26 -18.06 -8.07
C MET A 107 4.53 -16.61 -7.65
N GLY A 108 5.74 -16.29 -7.21
CA GLY A 108 6.05 -15.02 -6.58
C GLY A 108 7.25 -14.32 -7.22
N LEU A 109 7.34 -13.03 -6.94
CA LEU A 109 8.54 -12.23 -7.21
C LEU A 109 8.93 -11.51 -5.93
N VAL A 110 10.21 -11.64 -5.54
CA VAL A 110 10.79 -10.87 -4.44
C VAL A 110 11.75 -9.83 -5.03
N VAL A 111 11.59 -8.58 -4.62
CA VAL A 111 12.45 -7.46 -5.03
C VAL A 111 12.88 -6.65 -3.81
N THR A 112 13.97 -5.89 -3.93
CA THR A 112 14.43 -4.99 -2.85
C THR A 112 13.76 -3.62 -2.91
N TRP A 113 13.20 -3.26 -4.06
CA TRP A 113 12.49 -2.01 -4.29
C TRP A 113 11.53 -2.15 -5.47
N CYS A 114 10.45 -1.37 -5.48
CA CYS A 114 9.56 -1.23 -6.64
C CYS A 114 8.96 0.19 -6.69
N PRO A 115 8.50 0.67 -7.86
CA PRO A 115 7.72 1.89 -7.96
C PRO A 115 6.31 1.67 -7.40
N GLN A 116 6.13 1.76 -6.07
CA GLN A 116 4.91 1.40 -5.33
C GLN A 116 3.64 2.04 -5.93
N ALA A 117 3.69 3.32 -6.32
CA ALA A 117 2.56 3.99 -6.97
C ALA A 117 2.15 3.32 -8.30
N LYS A 118 3.12 2.86 -9.11
CA LYS A 118 2.87 2.15 -10.37
C LYS A 118 2.35 0.73 -10.11
N VAL A 119 2.90 0.05 -9.10
CA VAL A 119 2.44 -1.28 -8.67
C VAL A 119 0.99 -1.23 -8.18
N LEU A 120 0.65 -0.31 -7.28
CA LEU A 120 -0.71 -0.17 -6.73
C LEU A 120 -1.76 0.17 -7.79
N MET A 121 -1.37 0.87 -8.85
CA MET A 121 -2.23 1.19 -9.99
C MET A 121 -2.32 0.06 -11.02
N HIS A 122 -1.50 -0.98 -10.89
CA HIS A 122 -1.45 -2.07 -11.86
C HIS A 122 -2.71 -2.96 -11.76
N PRO A 123 -3.41 -3.26 -12.87
CA PRO A 123 -4.66 -4.03 -12.84
C PRO A 123 -4.56 -5.42 -12.20
N ALA A 124 -3.36 -6.03 -12.23
CA ALA A 124 -3.13 -7.33 -11.62
C ALA A 124 -3.18 -7.31 -10.08
N VAL A 125 -2.92 -6.18 -9.42
CA VAL A 125 -2.89 -6.11 -7.95
C VAL A 125 -4.31 -6.23 -7.40
N ALA A 126 -4.48 -7.17 -6.48
CA ALA A 126 -5.75 -7.49 -5.84
C ALA A 126 -5.88 -6.85 -4.46
N CYS A 127 -4.81 -6.90 -3.67
CA CYS A 127 -4.75 -6.35 -2.34
C CYS A 127 -3.31 -5.97 -1.97
N PHE A 128 -3.18 -5.17 -0.92
CA PHE A 128 -1.90 -4.68 -0.41
C PHE A 128 -1.71 -5.09 1.06
N VAL A 129 -0.77 -6.00 1.31
CA VAL A 129 -0.28 -6.31 2.66
C VAL A 129 0.68 -5.21 3.08
N SER A 130 0.30 -4.43 4.09
CA SER A 130 0.96 -3.19 4.44
C SER A 130 1.12 -2.99 5.94
N HIS A 131 2.22 -2.33 6.31
CA HIS A 131 2.46 -1.79 7.64
C HIS A 131 1.50 -0.65 8.04
N CYS A 132 0.69 -0.13 7.10
CA CYS A 132 -0.25 0.98 7.36
C CYS A 132 0.41 2.30 7.81
N GLY A 133 1.62 2.59 7.33
CA GLY A 133 2.12 3.96 7.35
C GLY A 133 1.17 4.89 6.57
N TRP A 134 1.03 6.15 7.01
CA TRP A 134 -0.01 7.03 6.45
C TRP A 134 0.16 7.27 4.94
N ASN A 135 1.39 7.41 4.45
CA ASN A 135 1.65 7.56 3.01
C ASN A 135 1.19 6.32 2.22
N SER A 136 1.65 5.13 2.60
CA SER A 136 1.21 3.86 1.96
C SER A 136 -0.31 3.67 2.02
N THR A 137 -0.93 4.08 3.13
CA THR A 137 -2.39 4.04 3.29
C THR A 137 -3.08 4.99 2.30
N LEU A 138 -2.61 6.23 2.18
CA LEU A 138 -3.15 7.20 1.22
C LEU A 138 -2.95 6.77 -0.23
N GLU A 139 -1.81 6.16 -0.58
CA GLU A 139 -1.57 5.63 -1.92
C GLU A 139 -2.53 4.48 -2.26
N ALA A 140 -2.73 3.54 -1.34
CA ALA A 140 -3.67 2.44 -1.51
C ALA A 140 -5.13 2.92 -1.62
N VAL A 141 -5.52 3.88 -0.78
CA VAL A 141 -6.83 4.56 -0.86
C VAL A 141 -7.01 5.23 -2.22
N THR A 142 -6.01 5.95 -2.71
CA THR A 142 -6.08 6.67 -3.99
C THR A 142 -6.04 5.73 -5.21
N ALA A 143 -5.42 4.56 -5.06
CA ALA A 143 -5.44 3.50 -6.06
C ALA A 143 -6.73 2.65 -6.04
N GLY A 144 -7.44 2.64 -4.91
CA GLY A 144 -8.63 1.82 -4.67
C GLY A 144 -8.30 0.36 -4.35
N ILE A 145 -7.15 0.12 -3.71
CA ILE A 145 -6.65 -1.21 -3.38
C ILE A 145 -6.98 -1.55 -1.92
N PRO A 146 -7.67 -2.66 -1.66
CA PRO A 146 -7.89 -3.17 -0.32
C PRO A 146 -6.59 -3.43 0.45
N ILE A 147 -6.59 -3.17 1.76
CA ILE A 147 -5.40 -3.34 2.61
C ILE A 147 -5.55 -4.53 3.54
N VAL A 148 -4.51 -5.36 3.62
CA VAL A 148 -4.30 -6.31 4.70
C VAL A 148 -3.28 -5.70 5.66
N ALA A 149 -3.74 -5.29 6.84
CA ALA A 149 -2.94 -4.48 7.75
C ALA A 149 -2.13 -5.32 8.75
N LEU A 150 -0.81 -5.15 8.74
CA LEU A 150 0.12 -5.65 9.77
C LEU A 150 0.91 -4.46 10.35
N PRO A 151 0.29 -3.65 11.24
CA PRO A 151 0.95 -2.48 11.80
C PRO A 151 2.05 -2.88 12.80
N ASN A 152 3.05 -2.02 12.97
CA ASN A 152 4.13 -2.23 13.93
C ASN A 152 4.21 -1.10 14.98
N TRP A 153 4.52 0.13 14.57
CA TRP A 153 4.86 1.22 15.50
C TRP A 153 4.24 2.58 15.12
N LEU A 154 4.34 3.55 16.03
CA LEU A 154 3.82 4.92 15.88
C LEU A 154 2.31 4.98 15.64
N ASP A 155 1.90 5.63 14.55
CA ASP A 155 0.52 5.84 14.12
C ASP A 155 -0.05 4.64 13.36
N GLN A 156 0.78 3.67 12.96
CA GLN A 156 0.38 2.51 12.15
C GLN A 156 -0.78 1.71 12.76
N PRO A 157 -0.81 1.39 14.08
CA PRO A 157 -1.95 0.69 14.66
C PRO A 157 -3.25 1.49 14.59
N THR A 158 -3.17 2.82 14.70
CA THR A 158 -4.31 3.72 14.55
C THR A 158 -4.78 3.75 13.10
N ASN A 159 -3.86 3.86 12.15
CA ASN A 159 -4.16 3.83 10.71
C ASN A 159 -4.80 2.49 10.31
N ALA A 160 -4.28 1.36 10.80
CA ALA A 160 -4.86 0.04 10.60
C ALA A 160 -6.29 -0.04 11.18
N LYS A 161 -6.56 0.61 12.32
CA LYS A 161 -7.91 0.72 12.88
C LYS A 161 -8.85 1.56 12.00
N LEU A 162 -8.35 2.63 11.36
CA LEU A 162 -9.11 3.41 10.38
C LEU A 162 -9.47 2.56 9.16
N VAL A 163 -8.49 1.84 8.60
CA VAL A 163 -8.67 0.92 7.46
C VAL A 163 -9.75 -0.12 7.76
N GLU A 164 -9.67 -0.78 8.91
CA GLU A 164 -10.58 -1.86 9.31
C GLU A 164 -11.98 -1.34 9.69
N ASN A 165 -12.06 -0.34 10.59
CA ASN A 165 -13.32 -0.02 11.27
C ASN A 165 -14.05 1.21 10.71
N VAL A 166 -13.30 2.15 10.12
CA VAL A 166 -13.86 3.43 9.64
C VAL A 166 -14.04 3.40 8.13
N PHE A 167 -12.95 3.21 7.39
CA PHE A 167 -12.97 3.10 5.93
C PHE A 167 -13.58 1.77 5.49
N LYS A 168 -13.34 0.71 6.28
CA LYS A 168 -13.75 -0.67 6.01
C LYS A 168 -13.29 -1.13 4.62
N THR A 169 -12.06 -0.76 4.27
CA THR A 169 -11.38 -1.05 3.00
C THR A 169 -10.31 -2.14 3.18
N GLY A 170 -10.39 -2.91 4.26
CA GLY A 170 -9.37 -3.87 4.61
C GLY A 170 -9.64 -4.57 5.92
N VAL A 171 -8.73 -5.45 6.29
CA VAL A 171 -8.75 -6.18 7.57
C VAL A 171 -7.42 -6.00 8.29
N ARG A 172 -7.44 -6.14 9.61
CA ARG A 172 -6.23 -6.05 10.43
C ARG A 172 -5.86 -7.43 10.97
N MET A 173 -4.60 -7.81 10.78
CA MET A 173 -4.06 -9.03 11.36
C MET A 173 -4.10 -8.95 12.88
N ARG A 174 -4.54 -10.04 13.49
CA ARG A 174 -4.56 -10.22 14.94
C ARG A 174 -3.22 -10.80 15.36
N ILE A 175 -2.49 -10.04 16.15
CA ILE A 175 -1.29 -10.56 16.81
C ILE A 175 -1.76 -11.51 17.93
N GLY A 176 -1.16 -12.70 18.01
CA GLY A 176 -1.55 -13.71 18.99
C GLY A 176 -1.36 -13.26 20.44
N GLU A 177 -1.87 -14.06 21.39
CA GLU A 177 -1.65 -13.86 22.83
C GLU A 177 -0.22 -14.27 23.28
N GLU A 178 0.58 -14.84 22.37
CA GLU A 178 1.99 -15.15 22.62
C GLU A 178 2.80 -13.86 22.85
N GLU A 179 3.75 -13.91 23.79
CA GLU A 179 4.52 -12.74 24.26
C GLU A 179 5.39 -12.06 23.18
N ASP A 180 5.56 -12.69 22.02
CA ASP A 180 6.49 -12.25 20.98
C ASP A 180 5.89 -11.28 19.95
N GLY A 181 4.58 -11.00 20.03
CA GLY A 181 3.97 -9.90 19.30
C GLY A 181 3.93 -10.09 17.78
N VAL A 182 3.97 -11.32 17.27
CA VAL A 182 3.93 -11.63 15.83
C VAL A 182 2.63 -12.29 15.38
N ALA A 183 2.25 -12.03 14.12
CA ALA A 183 1.13 -12.70 13.47
C ALA A 183 1.54 -14.10 13.00
N SER A 184 0.71 -15.11 13.28
CA SER A 184 0.94 -16.48 12.81
C SER A 184 0.76 -16.59 11.30
N ALA A 185 1.31 -17.64 10.68
CA ALA A 185 1.13 -17.89 9.25
C ALA A 185 -0.36 -18.04 8.91
N GLU A 186 -1.14 -18.71 9.76
CA GLU A 186 -2.58 -18.92 9.60
C GLU A 186 -3.34 -17.60 9.64
N GLU A 187 -2.96 -16.66 10.50
CA GLU A 187 -3.60 -15.35 10.56
C GLU A 187 -3.29 -14.51 9.32
N VAL A 188 -2.03 -14.51 8.85
CA VAL A 188 -1.63 -13.83 7.61
C VAL A 188 -2.45 -14.38 6.44
N GLU A 189 -2.52 -15.71 6.31
CA GLU A 189 -3.28 -16.41 5.27
C GLU A 189 -4.77 -16.11 5.36
N ARG A 190 -5.36 -16.18 6.56
CA ARG A 190 -6.78 -15.87 6.81
C ARG A 190 -7.12 -14.45 6.38
N CYS A 191 -6.29 -13.48 6.73
CA CYS A 191 -6.53 -12.08 6.39
C CYS A 191 -6.42 -11.81 4.88
N ILE A 192 -5.43 -12.40 4.21
CA ILE A 192 -5.32 -12.33 2.74
C ILE A 192 -6.55 -12.95 2.08
N THR A 193 -6.95 -14.14 2.54
CA THR A 193 -8.12 -14.86 2.02
C THR A 193 -9.40 -14.06 2.24
N GLU A 194 -9.61 -13.47 3.42
CA GLU A 194 -10.80 -12.67 3.72
C GLU A 194 -10.96 -11.47 2.77
N VAL A 195 -9.85 -10.80 2.44
CA VAL A 195 -9.85 -9.62 1.56
C VAL A 195 -10.05 -10.00 0.09
N MET A 196 -9.51 -11.15 -0.34
CA MET A 196 -9.55 -11.54 -1.76
C MET A 196 -10.76 -12.40 -2.13
N GLU A 197 -11.16 -13.31 -1.24
CA GLU A 197 -12.11 -14.39 -1.53
C GLU A 197 -13.13 -14.62 -0.40
N GLY A 198 -13.00 -13.91 0.71
CA GLY A 198 -13.90 -14.01 1.85
C GLY A 198 -15.32 -13.49 1.56
N PRO A 199 -16.28 -13.78 2.46
CA PRO A 199 -17.66 -13.33 2.30
C PRO A 199 -17.80 -11.80 2.16
N MET A 200 -16.87 -11.05 2.76
CA MET A 200 -16.86 -9.58 2.72
C MET A 200 -15.95 -9.00 1.62
N ALA A 201 -15.24 -9.83 0.84
CA ALA A 201 -14.25 -9.38 -0.12
C ALA A 201 -14.80 -8.36 -1.14
N GLU A 202 -15.99 -8.64 -1.69
CA GLU A 202 -16.62 -7.74 -2.65
C GLU A 202 -17.04 -6.41 -2.00
N GLU A 203 -17.57 -6.43 -0.77
CA GLU A 203 -17.91 -5.21 -0.04
C GLU A 203 -16.67 -4.36 0.27
N ILE A 204 -15.59 -5.00 0.70
CA ILE A 204 -14.29 -4.36 0.96
C ILE A 204 -13.76 -3.70 -0.32
N LYS A 205 -13.80 -4.42 -1.45
CA LYS A 205 -13.36 -3.93 -2.75
C LYS A 205 -14.21 -2.75 -3.24
N MET A 206 -15.54 -2.84 -3.16
CA MET A 206 -16.44 -1.74 -3.51
C MET A 206 -16.17 -0.49 -2.66
N ARG A 207 -15.90 -0.66 -1.35
CA ARG A 207 -15.52 0.47 -0.49
C ARG A 207 -14.18 1.08 -0.87
N ALA A 208 -13.18 0.28 -1.18
CA ALA A 208 -11.87 0.77 -1.61
C ALA A 208 -12.00 1.60 -2.90
N VAL A 209 -12.75 1.11 -3.88
CA VAL A 209 -13.05 1.84 -5.12
C VAL A 209 -13.87 3.11 -4.85
N GLY A 210 -14.89 3.04 -3.99
CA GLY A 210 -15.68 4.23 -3.63
C GLY A 210 -14.84 5.32 -2.96
N LEU A 211 -13.92 4.93 -2.06
CA LEU A 211 -13.04 5.87 -1.38
C LEU A 211 -12.00 6.48 -2.32
N LYS A 212 -11.49 5.70 -3.30
CA LYS A 212 -10.67 6.21 -4.41
C LYS A 212 -11.35 7.35 -5.16
N GLU A 213 -12.61 7.19 -5.54
CA GLU A 213 -13.33 8.21 -6.30
C GLU A 213 -13.50 9.50 -5.48
N VAL A 214 -13.81 9.38 -4.18
CA VAL A 214 -13.88 10.53 -3.27
C VAL A 214 -12.52 11.21 -3.10
N ALA A 215 -11.46 10.41 -2.91
CA ALA A 215 -10.10 10.90 -2.73
C ALA A 215 -9.61 11.67 -3.97
N ARG A 216 -9.84 11.14 -5.17
CA ARG A 216 -9.49 11.82 -6.44
C ARG A 216 -10.32 13.08 -6.66
N LYS A 217 -11.62 13.04 -6.38
CA LYS A 217 -12.51 14.22 -6.48
C LYS A 217 -12.11 15.35 -5.52
N ALA A 218 -11.46 15.04 -4.40
CA ALA A 218 -10.94 16.08 -3.51
C ALA A 218 -9.80 16.89 -4.16
N MET A 219 -9.03 16.27 -5.06
CA MET A 219 -7.78 16.81 -5.63
C MET A 219 -7.92 17.44 -7.02
N VAL A 220 -9.03 17.23 -7.72
CA VAL A 220 -9.28 17.89 -9.02
C VAL A 220 -9.44 19.40 -8.86
N ASP A 221 -9.31 20.15 -9.96
CA ASP A 221 -9.58 21.59 -10.01
C ASP A 221 -10.96 21.93 -9.42
N GLY A 222 -10.99 22.85 -8.47
CA GLY A 222 -12.20 23.21 -7.74
C GLY A 222 -12.67 22.15 -6.74
N GLY A 223 -11.92 21.07 -6.52
CA GLY A 223 -12.12 20.06 -5.47
C GLY A 223 -11.91 20.62 -4.06
N SER A 224 -12.25 19.86 -3.02
CA SER A 224 -12.15 20.36 -1.63
C SER A 224 -10.72 20.69 -1.22
N SER A 225 -9.76 19.86 -1.59
CA SER A 225 -8.35 20.03 -1.23
C SER A 225 -7.71 21.14 -2.06
N ASP A 226 -8.05 21.24 -3.35
CA ASP A 226 -7.66 22.35 -4.22
C ASP A 226 -8.16 23.70 -3.68
N ARG A 227 -9.44 23.80 -3.31
CA ARG A 227 -9.98 25.03 -2.69
C ARG A 227 -9.29 25.37 -1.37
N ASN A 228 -8.98 24.36 -0.55
CA ASN A 228 -8.32 24.57 0.73
C ASN A 228 -6.88 25.05 0.58
N ILE A 229 -6.11 24.51 -0.37
CA ILE A 229 -4.74 24.99 -0.62
C ILE A 229 -4.75 26.38 -1.26
N ASN A 230 -5.68 26.66 -2.19
CA ASN A 230 -5.83 27.99 -2.78
C ASN A 230 -6.22 29.05 -1.74
N ARG A 231 -7.10 28.68 -0.79
CA ARG A 231 -7.42 29.53 0.37
C ARG A 231 -6.19 29.81 1.21
N PHE A 232 -5.42 28.78 1.57
CA PHE A 232 -4.19 28.94 2.34
C PHE A 232 -3.20 29.89 1.64
N VAL A 233 -2.95 29.67 0.35
CA VAL A 233 -2.07 30.53 -0.47
C VAL A 233 -2.56 31.97 -0.50
N THR A 234 -3.86 32.19 -0.63
CA THR A 234 -4.46 33.54 -0.65
C THR A 234 -4.26 34.25 0.70
N GLU A 235 -4.52 33.55 1.81
CA GLU A 235 -4.36 34.09 3.17
C GLU A 235 -2.90 34.50 3.45
N ILE A 236 -1.91 33.69 3.06
CA ILE A 236 -0.49 34.03 3.28
C ILE A 236 0.06 35.06 2.28
N SER A 237 -0.53 35.18 1.10
CA SER A 237 -0.08 36.12 0.07
C SER A 237 -0.56 37.55 0.31
N GLY A 238 -1.39 37.80 1.33
CA GLY A 238 -1.94 39.13 1.64
C GLY A 238 -2.90 39.68 0.57
N LYS A 239 -3.27 38.87 -0.43
CA LYS A 239 -4.28 39.21 -1.44
C LYS A 239 -5.67 39.00 -0.81
N SER A 240 -6.11 39.95 0.01
CA SER A 240 -7.50 39.97 0.46
C SER A 240 -8.40 40.31 -0.74
N THR A 241 -9.34 39.43 -1.08
CA THR A 241 -10.52 39.77 -1.89
C THR A 241 -11.50 40.60 -1.10
#